data_AF-A0AAW1B246-F1
#
_entry.id   AF-A0AAW1B246-F1
#
_cell.length_a   1.000
_cell.length_b   1.000
_cell.length_c   1.000
_cell.angle_alpha   90.00
_cell.angle_beta   90.00
_cell.angle_gamma   90.00
#
_symmetry.space_group_name_H-M   'P 1'
#
loop_
_entity.id
_entity.type
_entity.pdbx_description
1 polymer ?
#
loop_
_entity_poly.entity_id
_entity_poly.type
_entity_poly.pdbx_seq_one_letter_code
_entity_poly.pdbx_strand_id
1 'polypeptide(L)' 'ESIGKGRFGEVWRGNWRGEEVAVKIFSSREERSWFREAEIYQTVMLRHENILGFTAADNKGCDI' A
#
# COMPACT_ATOMS: atom_id res chain seq x y z
N GLU A 1 1.04 -11.61 7.69
CA GLU A 1 1.66 -11.35 9.02
C GLU A 1 1.83 -9.85 9.23
N SER A 2 1.63 -9.33 10.44
CA SER A 2 1.85 -7.89 10.71
C SER A 2 3.35 -7.63 10.87
N ILE A 3 3.91 -6.75 10.04
CA ILE A 3 5.34 -6.40 10.07
C ILE A 3 5.58 -5.18 10.98
N GLY A 4 4.65 -4.22 10.99
CA GLY A 4 4.77 -3.04 11.85
C GLY A 4 3.74 -1.95 11.59
N LYS A 5 3.74 -0.94 12.46
CA LYS A 5 2.90 0.26 12.33
C LYS A 5 3.73 1.43 11.84
N GLY A 6 3.34 1.98 10.69
CA GLY A 6 3.83 3.28 10.23
C GLY A 6 3.07 4.44 10.89
N ARG A 7 3.35 5.67 10.44
CA ARG A 7 2.75 6.90 10.97
C ARG A 7 1.23 6.99 10.75
N PHE A 8 0.72 6.40 9.66
CA PHE A 8 -0.67 6.54 9.21
C PHE A 8 -1.30 5.21 8.74
N GLY A 9 -0.69 4.07 9.06
CA GLY A 9 -1.16 2.79 8.55
C GLY A 9 -0.33 1.61 9.04
N GLU A 10 -0.92 0.42 8.97
CA GLU A 10 -0.25 -0.83 9.34
C GLU A 10 0.35 -1.49 8.09
N VAL A 11 1.56 -2.04 8.21
CA VAL A 11 2.24 -2.76 7.15
C VAL A 11 2.18 -4.25 7.43
N TRP A 12 1.72 -5.00 6.44
CA TRP A 12 1.49 -6.43 6.51
C TRP A 12 2.29 -7.14 5.43
N ARG A 13 2.84 -8.31 5.76
CA ARG A 13 3.36 -9.29 4.81
C ARG A 13 2.19 -10.08 4.25
N GLY A 14 1.95 -9.93 2.95
CA GLY A 14 1.00 -10.71 2.17
C GLY A 14 1.71 -11.65 1.21
N ASN A 15 0.98 -12.63 0.69
CA ASN A 15 1.41 -13.43 -0.44
C ASN A 15 0.43 -13.16 -1.59
N TRP A 16 0.94 -12.74 -2.75
CA TRP A 16 0.15 -12.53 -3.94
C TRP A 16 0.78 -13.27 -5.12
N ARG A 17 0.03 -14.23 -5.68
CA ARG A 17 0.46 -15.08 -6.81
C ARG A 17 1.76 -15.87 -6.55
N GLY A 18 2.04 -16.21 -5.29
CA GLY A 18 3.25 -16.94 -4.89
C GLY A 18 4.40 -16.03 -4.47
N GLU A 19 4.31 -14.73 -4.70
CA GLU A 19 5.32 -13.74 -4.33
C GLU A 19 4.98 -13.07 -3.00
N GLU A 20 6.00 -12.81 -2.17
CA GLU A 20 5.85 -12.03 -0.95
C GLU A 20 5.68 -10.54 -1.29
N VAL A 21 4.64 -9.92 -0.72
CA VAL A 21 4.30 -8.51 -0.96
C VAL A 21 4.11 -7.78 0.36
N ALA A 22 4.52 -6.51 0.40
CA ALA A 22 4.20 -5.60 1.51
C ALA A 22 2.87 -4.89 1.21
N VAL A 23 1.91 -5.01 2.12
CA VAL A 23 0.59 -4.39 2.02
C VAL A 23 0.48 -3.33 3.10
N LYS A 24 0.31 -2.08 2.70
CA LYS A 24 0.10 -0.97 3.64
C LYS A 24 -1.39 -0.66 3.71
N ILE A 25 -1.99 -0.92 4.87
CA ILE A 25 -3.42 -0.78 5.12
C ILE A 25 -3.65 0.53 5.87
N PHE A 26 -4.54 1.36 5.33
CA PHE A 26 -4.93 2.65 5.90
C PHE A 26 -6.36 2.56 6.42
N SER A 27 -6.65 3.31 7.49
CA SER A 27 -8.02 3.45 7.96
C SER A 27 -8.81 4.41 7.06
N SER A 28 -10.13 4.24 6.98
CA SER A 28 -11.01 5.14 6.23
C SER A 28 -10.96 6.60 6.70
N ARG A 29 -10.48 6.86 7.93
CA ARG A 29 -10.27 8.23 8.47
C ARG A 29 -9.04 8.92 7.87
N GLU A 30 -8.14 8.16 7.26
CA GLU A 30 -6.87 8.64 6.69
C GLU A 30 -6.90 8.66 5.15
N GLU A 31 -8.09 8.66 4.56
CA GLU A 31 -8.32 8.65 3.11
C GLU A 31 -7.54 9.75 2.36
N ARG A 32 -7.39 10.95 2.94
CA ARG A 32 -6.57 12.03 2.34
C ARG A 32 -5.07 11.68 2.27
N SER A 33 -4.56 10.97 3.28
CA SER A 33 -3.17 10.51 3.29
C SER A 33 -2.97 9.37 2.31
N TRP A 34 -3.92 8.44 2.24
CA TRP A 34 -3.94 7.36 1.24
C TRP A 34 -3.99 7.91 -0.18
N PHE A 35 -4.87 8.89 -0.45
CA PHE A 35 -5.01 9.49 -1.78
C PHE A 35 -3.71 10.15 -2.24
N ARG A 36 -3.05 10.93 -1.38
CA ARG A 36 -1.75 11.54 -1.70
C ARG A 36 -0.67 10.47 -1.95
N GLU A 37 -0.64 9.42 -1.14
CA GLU A 37 0.36 8.36 -1.29
C GLU A 37 0.13 7.55 -2.58
N ALA A 38 -1.13 7.23 -2.89
CA ALA A 38 -1.53 6.57 -4.13
C ALA A 38 -1.23 7.44 -5.37
N GLU A 39 -1.44 8.75 -5.31
CA GLU A 39 -1.12 9.68 -6.39
C GLU A 39 0.39 9.75 -6.67
N ILE A 40 1.22 9.83 -5.61
CA ILE A 40 2.68 9.85 -5.72
C ILE A 40 3.20 8.55 -6.34
N TYR A 41 2.69 7.39 -5.89
CA TYR A 41 3.14 6.09 -6.42
C TYR A 41 2.55 5.74 -7.80
N GLN A 42 1.39 6.31 -8.17
CA GLN A 42 0.82 6.17 -9.51
C GLN A 42 1.45 7.10 -10.54
N THR A 43 2.21 8.12 -10.13
CA THR A 43 2.92 9.00 -11.06
C THR A 43 4.01 8.18 -11.77
N VAL A 44 3.65 7.76 -12.98
CA VAL A 44 4.44 7.03 -13.96
C VAL A 44 5.81 7.70 -14.07
N MET A 45 6.86 7.05 -13.53
CA MET A 45 8.32 7.19 -13.82
C MET A 45 9.23 6.69 -12.67
N LEU A 46 8.69 6.11 -11.58
CA LEU A 46 9.50 5.64 -10.45
C LEU A 46 9.83 4.12 -10.46
N ARG A 47 9.74 3.46 -11.62
CA ARG A 47 10.27 2.09 -11.77
C ARG A 47 11.79 2.16 -11.88
N HIS A 48 12.45 2.11 -10.73
CA HIS A 48 13.90 2.10 -10.60
C HIS A 48 14.30 1.04 -9.56
N GLU A 49 15.44 0.39 -9.72
CA GLU A 49 15.90 -0.68 -8.82
C GLU A 49 16.00 -0.22 -7.35
N ASN A 50 16.37 1.04 -7.13
CA ASN A 50 16.49 1.65 -5.80
C ASN A 50 15.20 2.32 -5.28
N ILE A 51 14.06 2.19 -5.98
CA ILE A 51 12.78 2.79 -5.58
C ILE A 51 11.76 1.67 -5.42
N LEU A 52 11.00 1.70 -4.33
CA LEU A 52 10.05 0.66 -4.01
C LEU A 52 9.03 0.49 -5.16
N GLY A 53 8.99 -0.72 -5.72
CA GLY A 53 8.07 -1.07 -6.79
C GLY A 53 6.63 -1.07 -6.29
N PHE A 54 5.87 -0.02 -6.61
CA PHE A 54 4.45 0.02 -6.33
C PHE A 54 3.70 -0.92 -7.29
N THR A 55 2.97 -1.89 -6.72
CA THR A 55 2.19 -2.87 -7.50
C THR A 55 0.79 -2.38 -7.80
N ALA A 56 0.06 -1.93 -6.77
CA ALA A 56 -1.32 -1.46 -6.88
C ALA A 56 -1.75 -0.72 -5.61
N ALA A 57 -2.79 0.12 -5.73
CA ALA A 57 -3.62 0.56 -4.61
C ALA A 57 -5.03 0.02 -4.85
N ASP A 58 -5.62 -0.56 -3.82
CA ASP A 58 -6.95 -1.16 -3.88
C ASP A 58 -7.73 -0.82 -2.61
N ASN A 59 -9.05 -0.75 -2.74
CA ASN A 59 -9.97 -0.48 -1.64
C ASN A 59 -10.76 -1.76 -1.36
N LYS A 60 -10.43 -2.42 -0.25
CA LYS A 60 -11.26 -3.51 0.24
C LYS A 60 -12.43 -2.92 1.02
N GLY A 61 -13.59 -2.81 0.37
CA GLY A 61 -14.84 -2.45 1.05
C GLY A 61 -15.16 -3.46 2.15
N CYS A 62 -15.78 -3.00 3.24
CA CYS A 62 -16.55 -3.91 4.09
C CYS A 62 -17.75 -4.38 3.26
N ASP A 63 -17.63 -5.55 2.63
CA ASP A 63 -18.82 -6.29 2.25
C ASP A 63 -19.59 -6.60 3.54
N ILE A 64 -20.84 -6.11 3.59
CA ILE A 64 -21.79 -6.30 4.69
C ILE A 64 -22.26 -7.75 4.72
#